data_AF-X1DZU8-F1
#
_entry.id   AF-X1DZU8-F1
#
_cell.length_a   1.000
_cell.length_b   1.000
_cell.length_c   1.000
_cell.angle_alpha   90.00
_cell.angle_beta   90.00
_cell.angle_gamma   90.00
#
_symmetry.space_group_name_H-M   'P 1'
#
loop_
_entity.id
_entity.type
_entity.pdbx_description
1 polymer ?
#
loop_
_entity_poly.entity_id
_entity_poly.type
_entity_poly.pdbx_seq_one_letter_code
_entity_poly.pdbx_strand_id
1 'polypeptide(L)' 'MEKISYQGLPNCYRLFNECIELIATTDIGPRIIRFGFVGQQNEFAEFAHMIGKTGGNEWRVYGGHRLWHAPEARP' A
#
# COMPACT_ATOMS: atom_id res chain seq x y z
N MET A 1 -10.23 -12.08 2.51
CA MET A 1 -9.05 -11.30 2.95
C MET A 1 -7.99 -12.29 3.39
N GLU A 2 -6.75 -12.07 2.95
CA GLU A 2 -5.61 -12.95 3.26
C GLU A 2 -4.38 -12.11 3.62
N LYS A 3 -3.54 -12.62 4.53
CA LYS A 3 -2.26 -11.99 4.87
C LYS A 3 -1.19 -12.49 3.89
N ILE A 4 -0.43 -11.57 3.30
CA ILE A 4 0.63 -11.87 2.33
C ILE A 4 1.86 -11.01 2.62
N SER A 5 3.00 -11.43 2.06
CA SER A 5 4.14 -10.54 1.83
C SER A 5 4.04 -9.94 0.45
N TYR A 6 4.35 -8.65 0.31
CA TYR A 6 4.32 -7.96 -0.99
C TYR A 6 5.54 -7.06 -1.16
N GLN A 7 6.35 -7.33 -2.18
CA GLN A 7 7.48 -6.47 -2.57
C GLN A 7 8.43 -6.13 -1.39
N GLY A 8 8.71 -7.11 -0.52
CA GLY A 8 9.57 -6.94 0.65
C GLY A 8 8.86 -6.42 1.91
N LEU A 9 7.56 -6.12 1.85
CA LEU A 9 6.73 -5.73 3.01
C LEU A 9 6.03 -6.96 3.60
N PRO A 10 6.43 -7.44 4.79
CA PRO A 10 5.92 -8.69 5.37
C PRO A 10 4.50 -8.60 5.94
N ASN A 11 4.00 -7.40 6.25
CA ASN A 11 2.69 -7.21 6.85
C ASN A 11 1.73 -6.53 5.86
N CYS A 12 1.28 -7.33 4.88
CA CYS A 12 0.28 -6.90 3.91
C CYS A 12 -0.98 -7.76 3.97
N TYR A 13 -2.09 -7.16 3.58
CA TYR A 13 -3.40 -7.79 3.48
C TYR A 13 -3.92 -7.63 2.05
N ARG A 14 -4.20 -8.74 1.39
CA ARG A 14 -4.84 -8.75 0.08
C ARG A 14 -6.36 -8.86 0.27
N LEU A 15 -7.07 -7.94 -0.38
CA LEU A 15 -8.52 -7.90 -0.46
C LEU A 15 -8.90 -7.87 -1.93
N PHE A 16 -9.90 -8.65 -2.32
CA PHE A 16 -10.36 -8.71 -3.69
C PHE A 16 -11.85 -9.05 -3.73
N ASN A 17 -12.48 -8.70 -4.84
CA ASN A 17 -13.78 -9.21 -5.24
C ASN A 17 -13.66 -9.77 -6.67
N GLU A 18 -14.78 -9.92 -7.37
CA GLU A 18 -14.80 -10.47 -8.73
C GLU A 18 -14.13 -9.54 -9.78
N CYS A 19 -13.93 -8.27 -9.47
CA CYS A 19 -13.49 -7.25 -10.42
C CYS A 19 -12.14 -6.62 -10.06
N ILE A 20 -11.95 -6.26 -8.78
CA ILE A 20 -10.79 -5.51 -8.30
C ILE A 20 -10.03 -6.27 -7.21
N GLU A 21 -8.74 -5.99 -7.12
CA GLU A 21 -7.88 -6.38 -6.00
C GLU A 21 -7.09 -5.20 -5.47
N LEU A 22 -6.81 -5.25 -4.17
CA LEU A 22 -5.96 -4.30 -3.50
C LEU A 22 -5.08 -4.98 -2.47
N ILE A 23 -3.93 -4.36 -2.21
CA ILE A 23 -2.99 -4.78 -1.18
C ILE A 23 -2.82 -3.61 -0.22
N ALA A 24 -3.20 -3.82 1.04
CA ALA A 24 -2.98 -2.87 2.12
C ALA A 24 -1.76 -3.29 2.95
N THR A 25 -0.80 -2.39 3.16
CA THR A 25 0.34 -2.63 4.06
C THR A 25 0.14 -1.89 5.37
N THR A 26 0.60 -2.51 6.48
CA THR A 26 0.69 -1.88 7.81
C THR A 26 2.14 -1.49 8.18
N ASP A 27 3.12 -1.82 7.33
CA ASP A 27 4.53 -1.54 7.60
C ASP A 27 4.88 -0.06 7.39
N ILE A 28 4.13 0.64 6.52
CA ILE A 28 4.38 2.04 6.11
C ILE A 28 3.08 2.87 6.01
N GLY A 29 2.45 3.04 7.19
CA GLY A 29 1.11 3.62 7.42
C GLY A 29 0.02 2.55 7.36
N PRO A 30 -1.27 2.86 7.52
CA PRO A 30 -2.28 2.18 6.73
C PRO A 30 -2.21 2.76 5.30
N ARG A 31 -1.81 1.94 4.34
CA ARG A 31 -1.60 2.35 2.94
C ARG A 31 -2.11 1.27 2.00
N ILE A 32 -2.81 1.66 0.94
CA ILE A 32 -3.07 0.77 -0.19
C ILE A 32 -1.87 0.88 -1.13
N ILE A 33 -0.97 -0.11 -1.09
CA ILE A 33 0.28 -0.08 -1.87
C ILE A 33 0.03 -0.45 -3.34
N ARG A 34 -0.96 -1.33 -3.58
CA ARG A 34 -1.41 -1.75 -4.91
C ARG A 34 -2.93 -1.71 -5.00
N PHE A 35 -3.44 -1.22 -6.12
CA PHE A 35 -4.85 -1.27 -6.49
C PHE A 35 -4.97 -1.53 -8.00
N GLY A 36 -5.88 -2.40 -8.42
CA GLY A 36 -6.15 -2.61 -9.83
C GLY A 36 -7.21 -3.68 -10.07
N PHE A 37 -7.50 -3.96 -11.33
CA PHE A 37 -8.37 -5.08 -11.70
C PHE A 37 -7.67 -6.42 -11.41
N VAL A 38 -8.45 -7.45 -11.08
CA VAL A 38 -7.93 -8.79 -10.81
C VAL A 38 -7.09 -9.29 -12.00
N GLY A 39 -5.83 -9.65 -11.74
CA GLY A 39 -4.91 -10.17 -12.76
C GLY A 39 -4.36 -9.12 -13.74
N GLN A 40 -4.66 -7.84 -13.53
CA GLN A 40 -4.17 -6.73 -14.36
C GLN A 40 -3.07 -5.94 -13.65
N GLN A 41 -2.56 -4.91 -14.32
CA GLN A 41 -1.51 -4.02 -13.80
C GLN A 41 -1.93 -3.28 -12.51
N ASN A 42 -0.95 -2.64 -11.86
CA ASN A 42 -1.21 -1.72 -10.76
C ASN A 42 -1.57 -0.35 -11.33
N GLU A 43 -2.68 0.20 -10.86
CA GLU A 43 -3.13 1.55 -11.18
C GLU A 43 -2.38 2.60 -10.32
N PHE A 44 -1.71 2.16 -9.25
CA PHE A 44 -0.82 3.02 -8.46
C PHE A 44 0.65 2.87 -8.86
N ALA A 45 1.41 3.94 -8.66
CA ALA A 45 2.85 3.94 -8.90
C ALA A 45 3.60 3.20 -7.79
N GLU A 46 4.51 2.33 -8.20
CA GLU A 46 5.51 1.65 -7.37
C GLU A 46 6.91 1.99 -7.89
N PHE A 47 7.81 2.37 -6.98
CA PHE A 47 9.18 2.73 -7.33
C PHE A 47 10.11 1.60 -6.94
N ALA A 48 10.60 0.83 -7.91
CA ALA A 48 11.38 -0.40 -7.68
C ALA A 48 12.58 -0.23 -6.74
N HIS A 49 13.22 0.95 -6.72
CA HIS A 49 14.38 1.24 -5.85
C HIS A 49 13.99 1.66 -4.42
N MET A 50 12.71 1.90 -4.15
CA MET A 50 12.18 2.33 -2.85
C MET A 50 11.20 1.33 -2.23
N ILE A 51 10.54 0.50 -3.04
CA ILE A 51 9.55 -0.47 -2.54
C ILE A 51 10.19 -1.49 -1.60
N GLY A 52 9.45 -1.90 -0.56
CA GLY A 52 9.95 -2.82 0.47
C GLY A 52 10.84 -2.19 1.54
N LYS A 53 11.31 -0.94 1.35
CA LYS A 53 12.08 -0.23 2.38
C LYS A 53 11.14 0.34 3.44
N THR A 54 11.61 0.39 4.68
CA THR A 54 10.91 0.98 5.82
C THR A 54 11.87 1.84 6.64
N GLY A 55 11.35 2.79 7.42
CA GLY A 55 12.14 3.64 8.33
C GLY A 55 13.26 4.45 7.66
N GLY A 56 14.35 4.68 8.39
CA GLY A 56 15.54 5.40 7.91
C GLY A 56 15.46 6.93 8.05
N ASN A 57 16.58 7.59 7.74
CA ASN A 57 16.76 9.06 7.87
C ASN A 57 16.57 9.80 6.53
N GLU A 58 16.12 9.09 5.50
CA GLU A 58 15.94 9.63 4.16
C GLU A 58 14.46 9.70 3.82
N TRP A 59 14.08 10.74 3.09
CA TRP A 59 12.74 10.81 2.52
C TRP A 59 12.57 9.78 1.39
N ARG A 60 11.42 9.11 1.34
CA ARG A 60 11.10 8.10 0.32
C ARG A 60 9.67 8.24 -0.18
N VAL A 61 9.51 8.04 -1.49
CA VAL A 61 8.20 7.85 -2.12
C VAL A 61 7.84 6.37 -2.02
N TYR A 62 7.03 6.04 -1.01
CA TYR A 62 6.58 4.67 -0.80
C TYR A 62 5.57 4.16 -1.83
N GLY A 63 5.12 5.00 -2.77
CA GLY A 63 4.11 4.63 -3.76
C GLY A 63 2.72 4.39 -3.17
N GLY A 64 1.77 3.96 -4.00
CA GLY A 64 0.41 3.68 -3.55
C GLY A 64 -0.37 4.91 -3.06
N HIS A 65 -1.46 4.65 -2.34
CA HIS A 65 -2.33 5.66 -1.74
C HIS A 65 -2.27 5.60 -0.21
N ARG A 66 -1.84 6.69 0.43
CA ARG A 66 -1.92 6.85 1.88
C ARG A 66 -3.29 7.44 2.21
N LEU A 67 -4.08 6.72 2.99
CA LEU A 67 -5.32 7.27 3.51
C LEU A 67 -4.97 8.39 4.48
N TRP A 68 -5.49 9.58 4.19
CA TRP A 68 -5.47 10.70 5.11
C TRP A 68 -6.87 10.88 5.67
N HIS A 69 -6.95 10.94 6.99
CA HIS A 69 -8.15 11.36 7.66
C HIS A 69 -7.94 12.81 8.07
N ALA A 70 -8.85 13.70 7.65
CA ALA A 70 -8.86 15.04 8.20
C ALA A 70 -9.07 14.96 9.71
N PRO A 71 -8.56 15.91 10.51
CA PRO A 71 -9.04 16.03 11.87
C PRO A 71 -10.57 16.24 11.82
N GLU A 72 -11.33 15.25 12.29
CA GLU A 72 -12.79 15.33 12.39
C GLU A 72 -13.22 16.25 13.55
N ALA A 73 -12.30 16.61 14.45
CA ALA A 73 -12.50 17.57 15.52
C ALA A 73 -11.77 18.89 15.24
N ARG A 74 -12.40 20.02 15.63
CA ARG A 74 -11.69 21.31 15.73
C ARG A 74 -10.65 21.20 16.86
N PRO A 75 -9.38 21.61 16.63
CA PRO A 75 -8.36 21.67 17.67
C PRO A 75 -8.72 22.68 18.77
#